data_AF-A0A7W3IYM3-F1
#
_entry.id   AF-A0A7W3IYM3-F1
#
_cell.length_a   1.000
_cell.length_b   1.000
_cell.length_c   1.000
_cell.angle_alpha   90.00
_cell.angle_beta   90.00
_cell.angle_gamma   90.00
#
_symmetry.space_group_name_H-M   'P 1'
#
loop_
_entity.id
_entity.type
_entity.pdbx_description
1 polymer ?
#
loop_
_entity_poly.entity_id
_entity_poly.type
_entity_poly.pdbx_seq_one_letter_code
_entity_poly.pdbx_strand_id
1 'polypeptide(L)'
;MLPANASKIYASIRVKPVYPDGIEFVYVYREPVDASRVAHYLDTQVPLLKATFRTQIAPEMKRNGWTTPSATWTYDNPDGTVVWTHRVP
;
A
#
# COMPACT_ATOMS: atom_id res chain seq x y z
N MET A 1 11.82 -19.29 -7.23
CA MET A 1 12.42 -19.60 -5.93
C MET A 1 13.21 -18.36 -5.51
N LEU A 2 12.77 -17.65 -4.45
CA LEU A 2 13.50 -16.46 -3.98
C LEU A 2 14.80 -16.92 -3.27
N PRO A 3 15.93 -16.20 -3.44
CA PRO A 3 17.22 -16.62 -2.90
C PRO A 3 17.22 -16.67 -1.36
N ALA A 4 18.05 -17.55 -0.80
CA ALA A 4 18.14 -17.89 0.62
C ALA A 4 18.42 -16.71 1.60
N ASN A 5 18.70 -15.51 1.09
CA ASN A 5 18.86 -14.28 1.87
C ASN A 5 17.55 -13.48 2.06
N ALA A 6 16.41 -13.98 1.58
CA ALA A 6 15.09 -13.39 1.85
C ALA A 6 14.70 -13.39 3.35
N SER A 7 15.45 -14.07 4.21
CA SER A 7 15.22 -14.16 5.66
C SER A 7 15.56 -12.87 6.45
N LYS A 8 16.01 -11.80 5.77
CA LYS A 8 16.33 -10.48 6.36
C LYS A 8 15.46 -9.33 5.88
N ILE A 9 14.39 -9.58 5.14
CA ILE A 9 13.53 -8.50 4.65
C ILE A 9 12.70 -7.97 5.83
N TYR A 10 12.78 -6.66 6.11
CA TYR A 10 12.01 -6.00 7.17
C TYR A 10 10.50 -6.03 6.92
N ALA A 11 10.07 -6.20 5.66
CA ALA A 11 8.68 -6.29 5.27
C ALA A 11 8.48 -6.85 3.85
N SER A 12 7.32 -7.44 3.56
CA SER A 12 6.92 -7.76 2.19
C SER A 12 6.09 -6.62 1.60
N ILE A 13 6.42 -6.17 0.39
CA ILE A 13 5.59 -5.20 -0.35
C ILE A 13 4.97 -5.90 -1.55
N ARG A 14 3.64 -5.80 -1.66
CA ARG A 14 2.86 -6.35 -2.77
C ARG A 14 2.14 -5.20 -3.45
N VAL A 15 2.16 -5.18 -4.78
CA VAL A 15 1.39 -4.21 -5.57
C VAL A 15 0.56 -5.00 -6.56
N LYS A 16 -0.76 -4.78 -6.59
CA LYS A 16 -1.65 -5.47 -7.52
C LYS A 16 -2.70 -4.53 -8.09
N PRO A 17 -3.14 -4.74 -9.34
CA PRO A 17 -4.31 -4.06 -9.87
C PRO A 17 -5.58 -4.56 -9.14
N VAL A 18 -6.50 -3.64 -8.93
CA VAL A 18 -7.87 -3.84 -8.44
C VAL A 18 -8.79 -3.32 -9.54
N TYR A 19 -9.21 -4.20 -10.44
CA TYR A 19 -10.06 -3.81 -11.56
C TYR A 19 -11.44 -3.29 -11.10
N PRO A 20 -12.06 -2.34 -11.82
CA PRO A 20 -11.58 -1.79 -13.10
C PRO A 20 -10.51 -0.71 -12.97
N ASP A 21 -10.52 0.09 -11.89
CA ASP A 21 -9.78 1.35 -11.83
C ASP A 21 -8.93 1.56 -10.55
N GLY A 22 -8.61 0.52 -9.78
CA GLY A 22 -7.85 0.61 -8.53
C GLY A 22 -6.45 -0.04 -8.56
N ILE A 23 -5.53 0.45 -7.74
CA ILE A 23 -4.26 -0.23 -7.42
C ILE A 23 -4.18 -0.43 -5.91
N GLU A 24 -3.73 -1.58 -5.45
CA GLU A 24 -3.51 -1.84 -4.02
C GLU A 24 -2.03 -2.03 -3.74
N PHE A 25 -1.51 -1.24 -2.79
CA PHE A 25 -0.18 -1.35 -2.20
C PHE A 25 -0.32 -1.98 -0.82
N VAL A 26 0.22 -3.19 -0.63
CA VAL A 26 0.19 -3.88 0.65
C VAL A 26 1.60 -4.00 1.21
N TYR A 27 1.85 -3.35 2.35
CA TYR A 27 3.05 -3.51 3.15
C TYR A 27 2.77 -4.49 4.28
N VAL A 28 3.53 -5.57 4.38
CA VAL A 28 3.39 -6.57 5.44
C VAL A 28 4.60 -6.47 6.35
N TYR A 29 4.41 -6.07 7.61
CA TYR A 29 5.48 -6.05 8.60
C TYR A 29 6.09 -7.45 8.78
N ARG A 30 7.38 -7.52 9.12
CA ARG A 30 8.04 -8.79 9.45
C ARG A 30 7.61 -9.35 10.81
N GLU A 31 7.37 -8.46 11.77
CA GLU A 31 6.94 -8.80 13.13
C GLU A 31 5.64 -8.07 13.44
N PRO A 32 4.77 -8.63 14.29
CA PRO A 32 3.54 -7.96 14.67
C PRO A 32 3.82 -6.61 15.33
N VAL A 33 3.03 -5.60 14.96
CA VAL A 33 3.07 -4.26 15.54
C VAL A 33 1.75 -3.92 16.20
N ASP A 34 1.80 -2.98 17.15
CA ASP A 34 0.60 -2.39 17.74
C ASP A 34 -0.08 -1.47 16.72
N ALA A 35 -1.26 -1.89 16.26
CA ALA A 35 -2.01 -1.19 15.23
C ALA A 35 -2.41 0.24 15.66
N SER A 36 -2.81 0.44 16.91
CA SER A 36 -3.23 1.75 17.41
C SER A 36 -2.07 2.73 17.45
N ARG A 37 -0.87 2.27 17.83
CA ARG A 37 0.34 3.10 17.82
C ARG A 37 0.78 3.45 16.39
N VAL A 38 0.73 2.49 15.48
CA VAL A 38 1.21 2.66 14.11
C VAL A 38 0.25 3.48 13.26
N ALA A 39 -1.06 3.29 13.40
CA ALA A 39 -2.09 4.00 12.66
C ALA A 39 -1.93 5.52 12.78
N HIS A 40 -1.64 6.03 13.98
CA HIS A 40 -1.42 7.46 14.20
C HIS A 40 -0.29 8.03 13.32
N TYR A 41 0.83 7.31 13.19
CA TYR A 41 1.93 7.74 12.32
C TYR A 41 1.56 7.63 10.84
N LEU A 42 0.83 6.59 10.44
CA LEU A 42 0.41 6.40 9.04
C LEU A 42 -0.62 7.43 8.59
N ASP A 43 -1.50 7.88 9.48
CA ASP A 43 -2.45 8.96 9.18
C ASP A 43 -1.74 10.26 8.79
N THR A 44 -0.57 10.55 9.40
CA THR A 44 0.24 11.72 9.01
C THR A 44 0.81 11.63 7.59
N GLN A 45 0.89 10.42 7.02
CA GLN A 45 1.41 10.18 5.66
C GLN A 45 0.32 10.34 4.59
N VAL A 46 -0.96 10.33 4.95
CA VAL A 46 -2.08 10.41 3.99
C VAL A 46 -1.93 11.57 2.99
N PRO A 47 -1.56 12.81 3.40
CA PRO A 47 -1.37 13.89 2.43
C PRO A 47 -0.28 13.61 1.39
N LEU A 48 0.83 12.98 1.82
CA LEU A 48 1.92 12.59 0.93
C LEU A 48 1.48 11.47 -0.03
N LEU A 49 0.83 10.42 0.48
CA LEU A 49 0.32 9.31 -0.36
C LEU A 49 -0.65 9.84 -1.42
N LYS A 50 -1.54 10.75 -1.02
CA LYS A 50 -2.48 11.42 -1.92
C LYS A 50 -1.77 12.27 -2.97
N ALA A 51 -0.75 13.03 -2.59
CA ALA A 51 0.05 13.81 -3.52
C ALA A 51 0.80 12.92 -4.52
N THR A 52 1.47 11.86 -4.04
CA THR A 52 2.17 10.88 -4.87
C THR A 52 1.23 10.23 -5.88
N PHE A 53 0.06 9.77 -5.44
CA PHE A 53 -0.91 9.15 -6.35
C PHE A 53 -1.38 10.12 -7.44
N ARG A 54 -1.77 11.33 -7.06
CA ARG A 54 -2.31 12.32 -8.00
C ARG A 54 -1.28 12.81 -9.01
N THR A 55 -0.02 12.91 -8.60
CA THR A 55 1.04 13.51 -9.43
C THR A 55 1.80 12.49 -10.26
N GLN A 56 1.93 11.25 -9.78
CA GLN A 56 2.79 10.24 -10.42
C GLN A 56 2.01 9.04 -10.96
N ILE A 57 1.01 8.55 -10.23
CA ILE A 57 0.39 7.24 -10.51
C ILE A 57 -0.89 7.39 -11.35
N ALA A 58 -1.83 8.21 -10.88
CA ALA A 58 -3.12 8.42 -11.54
C ALA A 58 -3.01 8.90 -13.00
N PRO A 59 -2.07 9.81 -13.38
CA PRO A 59 -1.89 10.19 -14.77
C PRO A 59 -1.56 9.00 -15.68
N GLU A 60 -0.66 8.11 -15.24
CA GLU A 60 -0.25 6.94 -16.02
C GLU A 60 -1.36 5.88 -16.09
N MET A 61 -2.14 5.71 -15.02
CA MET A 61 -3.35 4.86 -15.07
C MET A 61 -4.35 5.39 -16.10
N LYS A 62 -4.61 6.70 -16.14
CA LYS A 62 -5.49 7.32 -17.14
C LYS A 62 -4.97 7.14 -18.57
N ARG A 63 -3.66 7.29 -18.78
CA ARG A 63 -3.04 7.01 -20.10
C ARG A 63 -3.26 5.55 -20.54
N ASN A 64 -3.36 4.62 -19.59
CA ASN A 64 -3.64 3.21 -19.84
C ASN A 64 -5.15 2.86 -19.87
N GLY A 65 -6.04 3.86 -19.94
CA GLY A 65 -7.48 3.65 -20.14
C GLY A 65 -8.30 3.50 -18.86
N TRP A 66 -7.72 3.78 -17.69
CA TRP A 66 -8.44 3.70 -16.41
C TRP A 66 -9.26 4.97 -16.20
N THR A 67 -10.56 4.84 -15.97
CA THR A 67 -11.49 5.98 -16.00
C THR A 67 -11.51 6.75 -14.69
N THR A 68 -11.47 6.02 -13.57
CA THR A 68 -11.54 6.57 -12.21
C THR A 68 -10.43 6.01 -11.32
N PRO A 69 -9.15 6.32 -11.62
CA PRO A 69 -8.03 5.77 -10.86
C PRO A 69 -8.21 5.95 -9.36
N SER A 70 -7.95 4.90 -8.59
CA SER A 70 -7.84 4.98 -7.14
C SER A 70 -6.67 4.13 -6.64
N ALA A 71 -6.17 4.46 -5.45
CA ALA A 71 -5.15 3.66 -4.78
C ALA A 71 -5.57 3.34 -3.35
N THR A 72 -5.32 2.10 -2.94
CA THR A 72 -5.46 1.65 -1.55
C THR A 72 -4.07 1.31 -1.01
N TRP A 73 -3.70 1.86 0.14
CA TRP A 73 -2.53 1.42 0.89
C TRP A 73 -3.00 0.65 2.10
N THR A 74 -2.46 -0.55 2.28
CA THR A 74 -2.76 -1.44 3.38
C THR A 74 -1.47 -1.85 4.05
N TYR A 75 -1.47 -1.80 5.38
CA TYR A 75 -0.40 -2.30 6.22
C TYR A 75 -0.94 -3.49 7.00
N ASP A 76 -0.28 -4.64 6.88
CA ASP A 76 -0.65 -5.88 7.55
C ASP A 76 0.44 -6.32 8.52
N ASN A 77 0.04 -7.00 9.58
CA ASN A 77 0.92 -7.85 10.37
C ASN A 77 1.25 -9.15 9.59
N PRO A 78 2.28 -9.91 10.03
CA PRO A 78 2.65 -11.18 9.37
C PRO A 78 1.54 -12.22 9.31
N ASP A 79 0.62 -12.19 10.27
CA ASP A 79 -0.54 -13.10 10.36
C ASP A 79 -1.70 -12.68 9.45
N GLY A 80 -1.57 -11.56 8.73
CA GLY A 80 -2.58 -11.00 7.85
C GLY A 80 -3.60 -10.10 8.54
N THR A 81 -3.46 -9.82 9.84
CA THR A 81 -4.30 -8.81 10.51
C THR A 81 -3.96 -7.42 10.01
N VAL A 82 -4.98 -6.66 9.64
CA VAL A 82 -4.80 -5.29 9.11
C VAL A 82 -4.41 -4.35 10.25
N VAL A 83 -3.27 -3.69 10.10
CA VAL A 83 -2.78 -2.62 10.96
C VAL A 83 -3.42 -1.30 10.59
N TRP A 84 -3.49 -1.00 9.29
CA TRP A 84 -4.03 0.25 8.78
C TRP A 84 -4.39 0.12 7.30
N THR A 85 -5.43 0.83 6.87
CA THR A 85 -5.78 0.93 5.45
C THR A 85 -6.31 2.31 5.11
N HIS A 86 -5.93 2.83 3.95
CA HIS A 86 -6.43 4.11 3.46
C HIS A 86 -6.59 4.10 1.95
N ARG A 87 -7.71 4.65 1.48
CA ARG A 87 -8.03 4.76 0.06
C ARG A 87 -7.96 6.21 -0.40
N VAL A 88 -7.24 6.46 -1.48
CA VAL A 88 -7.21 7.73 -2.21
C VAL A 88 -7.93 7.57 -3.55
N PRO A 89 -8.87 8.47 -3.87
CA PRO A 89 -9.42 8.65 -5.21
C PRO A 89 -8.61 9.64 -6.06
#